data_AF-A9CHA8-F1
#
_entry.id   AF-A9CHA8-F1
#
_cell.length_a   1.000
_cell.length_b   1.000
_cell.length_c   1.000
_cell.angle_alpha   90.00
_cell.angle_beta   90.00
_cell.angle_gamma   90.00
#
_symmetry.space_group_name_H-M   'P 1'
#
loop_
_entity.id
_entity.type
_entity.pdbx_description
1 polymer ?
#
loop_
_entity_poly.entity_id
_entity_poly.type
_entity_poly.pdbx_seq_one_letter_code
_entity_poly.pdbx_strand_id
1 'polypeptide(L)'
;MVTYFRYSKPKYPCGTRFIGAAVLQLLGAGFLAFVFCLLDGLTAKPTIILGQFVSCLVGSVAGFHFVAFRRPGTDGQLYLIATSLLAFGTHYWLVSYSLPDLLLARLISGFGSGVVVAGTFRRRFLENPVIPCVR
;
A
#
# COMPACT_ATOMS: atom_id res chain seq x y z
N MET A 1 30.75 15.88 -20.11
CA MET A 1 29.66 15.11 -20.75
C MET A 1 29.27 14.00 -19.78
N VAL A 2 28.10 14.07 -19.13
CA VAL A 2 27.67 13.09 -18.11
C VAL A 2 26.97 11.93 -18.82
N THR A 3 27.55 10.74 -18.77
CA THR A 3 26.94 9.52 -19.29
C THR A 3 26.22 8.78 -18.16
N TYR A 4 24.90 8.66 -18.28
CA TYR A 4 24.08 7.89 -17.34
C TYR A 4 24.05 6.43 -17.77
N PHE A 5 24.72 5.55 -17.03
CA PHE A 5 24.60 4.10 -17.24
C PHE A 5 23.46 3.55 -16.39
N ARG A 6 22.42 3.05 -17.05
CA ARG A 6 21.36 2.28 -16.40
C ARG A 6 21.83 0.83 -16.30
N TYR A 7 22.13 0.35 -15.10
CA TYR A 7 22.38 -1.08 -14.91
C TYR A 7 21.14 -1.87 -15.36
N SER A 8 21.32 -2.86 -16.23
CA SER A 8 20.25 -3.73 -16.74
C SER A 8 19.93 -4.89 -15.80
N LYS A 9 20.80 -5.16 -14.81
CA LYS A 9 20.61 -6.25 -13.86
C LYS A 9 19.79 -5.80 -12.64
N PRO A 10 18.86 -6.63 -12.15
CA PRO A 10 18.10 -6.33 -10.95
C PRO A 10 18.98 -6.21 -9.71
N LYS A 11 18.77 -5.17 -8.90
CA LYS A 11 19.52 -4.90 -7.65
C LYS A 11 19.45 -6.04 -6.61
N TYR A 12 18.37 -6.80 -6.59
CA TYR A 12 18.14 -7.89 -5.62
C TYR A 12 17.69 -9.18 -6.32
N PRO A 13 18.07 -10.36 -5.80
CA PRO A 13 17.59 -11.64 -6.31
C PRO A 13 16.08 -11.80 -6.05
N CYS A 14 15.42 -12.68 -6.82
CA CYS A 14 13.97 -12.88 -6.75
C CYS A 14 13.46 -13.24 -5.36
N GLY A 15 14.20 -14.06 -4.60
CA GLY A 15 13.82 -14.44 -3.22
C GLY A 15 13.74 -13.23 -2.28
N THR A 16 14.75 -12.35 -2.29
CA THR A 16 14.76 -11.13 -1.46
C THR A 16 13.62 -10.18 -1.82
N ARG A 17 13.27 -10.11 -3.11
CA ARG A 17 12.13 -9.31 -3.58
C ARG A 17 10.80 -9.87 -3.07
N PHE A 18 10.64 -11.19 -3.09
CA PHE A 18 9.42 -11.84 -2.60
C PHE A 18 9.26 -11.63 -1.09
N ILE A 19 10.33 -11.84 -0.32
CA ILE A 19 10.34 -11.60 1.13
C ILE A 19 10.07 -10.12 1.41
N GLY A 20 10.72 -9.22 0.68
CA GLY A 20 10.51 -7.78 0.80
C GLY A 20 9.05 -7.39 0.57
N ALA A 21 8.42 -7.90 -0.49
CA ALA A 21 7.01 -7.66 -0.79
C ALA A 21 6.10 -8.17 0.33
N ALA A 22 6.28 -9.42 0.78
CA ALA A 22 5.48 -10.01 1.84
C ALA A 22 5.58 -9.22 3.17
N VAL A 23 6.79 -8.84 3.56
CA VAL A 23 7.03 -8.05 4.79
C VAL A 23 6.38 -6.67 4.68
N LEU A 24 6.55 -5.99 3.56
CA LEU A 24 5.93 -4.69 3.29
C LEU A 24 4.39 -4.78 3.29
N GLN A 25 3.83 -5.84 2.73
CA GLN A 25 2.39 -6.11 2.72
C GLN A 25 1.83 -6.27 4.15
N LEU A 26 2.49 -7.12 4.94
CA LEU A 26 2.08 -7.43 6.32
C LEU A 26 2.22 -6.21 7.23
N LEU A 27 3.31 -5.45 7.10
CA LEU A 27 3.51 -4.21 7.85
C LEU A 27 2.46 -3.16 7.48
N GLY A 28 2.21 -2.95 6.18
CA GLY A 28 1.22 -1.97 5.72
C GLY A 28 -0.20 -2.30 6.15
N ALA A 29 -0.65 -3.53 5.90
CA ALA A 29 -1.98 -3.98 6.28
C ALA A 29 -2.15 -4.07 7.81
N GLY A 30 -1.14 -4.58 8.52
CA GLY A 30 -1.14 -4.69 9.97
C GLY A 30 -1.17 -3.33 10.66
N PHE A 31 -0.36 -2.36 10.19
CA PHE A 31 -0.39 -0.99 10.69
C PHE A 31 -1.76 -0.34 10.49
N LEU A 32 -2.35 -0.49 9.29
CA LEU A 32 -3.67 0.07 9.01
C LEU A 32 -4.78 -0.56 9.87
N ALA A 33 -4.76 -1.89 10.02
CA ALA A 33 -5.69 -2.60 10.90
C ALA A 33 -5.54 -2.14 12.36
N PHE A 34 -4.31 -1.94 12.83
CA PHE A 34 -4.03 -1.42 14.17
C PHE A 34 -4.61 -0.02 14.37
N VAL A 35 -4.45 0.88 13.39
CA VAL A 35 -5.03 2.23 13.45
C VAL A 35 -6.55 2.17 13.54
N PHE A 36 -7.22 1.37 12.70
CA PHE A 36 -8.67 1.22 12.77
C PHE A 36 -9.14 0.57 14.08
N CYS A 37 -8.46 -0.46 14.58
CA CYS A 37 -8.74 -1.05 15.90
C CYS A 37 -8.75 0.03 17.00
N LEU A 38 -7.74 0.90 16.98
CA LEU A 38 -7.58 1.95 17.98
C LEU A 38 -8.67 3.01 17.83
N LEU A 39 -8.98 3.43 16.61
CA LEU A 39 -10.04 4.39 16.30
C LEU A 39 -11.43 3.86 16.66
N ASP A 40 -11.72 2.60 16.37
CA ASP A 40 -13.01 2.00 16.72
C ASP A 40 -13.17 1.88 18.25
N GLY A 41 -12.10 1.56 18.97
CA GLY A 41 -12.08 1.57 20.44
C GLY A 41 -12.37 2.96 21.02
N LEU A 42 -11.83 4.02 20.41
CA LEU A 42 -12.08 5.41 20.82
C LEU A 42 -13.50 5.89 20.46
N THR A 43 -14.08 5.39 19.38
CA THR A 43 -15.39 5.83 18.86
C THR A 43 -16.54 4.90 19.22
N ALA A 44 -16.29 3.86 20.04
CA ALA A 44 -17.24 2.82 20.43
C ALA A 44 -17.96 2.16 19.23
N LYS A 45 -17.28 2.07 18.08
CA LYS A 45 -17.81 1.43 16.87
C LYS A 45 -17.70 -0.09 16.98
N PRO A 46 -18.57 -0.85 16.29
CA PRO A 46 -18.53 -2.32 16.38
C PRO A 46 -17.20 -2.86 15.81
N THR A 47 -16.45 -3.56 16.68
CA THR A 47 -15.14 -4.13 16.36
C THR A 47 -15.18 -5.64 16.29
N ILE A 48 -14.74 -6.20 15.16
CA ILE A 48 -14.39 -7.62 15.05
C ILE A 48 -12.95 -7.67 14.54
N ILE A 49 -11.98 -7.87 15.45
CA ILE A 49 -10.53 -7.78 15.16
C ILE A 49 -10.15 -8.56 13.89
N LEU A 50 -10.65 -9.79 13.75
CA LEU A 50 -10.43 -10.62 12.56
C LEU A 50 -11.00 -9.97 11.29
N GLY A 51 -12.23 -9.46 11.35
CA GLY A 51 -12.87 -8.76 10.24
C GLY A 51 -12.12 -7.49 9.84
N GLN A 52 -11.57 -6.74 10.80
CA GLN A 52 -10.79 -5.54 10.50
C GLN A 52 -9.49 -5.88 9.77
N PHE A 53 -8.77 -6.88 10.29
CA PHE A 53 -7.51 -7.32 9.71
C PHE A 53 -7.71 -7.90 8.31
N VAL A 54 -8.68 -8.79 8.13
CA VAL A 54 -8.98 -9.41 6.84
C VAL A 54 -9.40 -8.36 5.81
N SER A 55 -10.29 -7.43 6.16
CA SER A 55 -10.69 -6.34 5.26
C SER A 55 -9.50 -5.46 4.83
N CYS A 56 -8.64 -5.06 5.77
CA CYS A 56 -7.45 -4.26 5.44
C CYS A 56 -6.46 -5.05 4.57
N LEU A 57 -6.26 -6.34 4.88
CA LEU A 57 -5.35 -7.22 4.13
C LEU A 57 -5.84 -7.43 2.70
N VAL A 58 -7.10 -7.79 2.51
CA VAL A 58 -7.70 -8.02 1.18
C VAL A 58 -7.62 -6.75 0.34
N GLY A 59 -7.98 -5.60 0.92
CA GLY A 59 -7.85 -4.31 0.27
C GLY A 59 -6.40 -4.04 -0.15
N SER A 60 -5.45 -4.18 0.78
CA SER A 60 -4.02 -3.95 0.55
C SER A 60 -3.45 -4.85 -0.55
N VAL A 61 -3.80 -6.14 -0.54
CA VAL A 61 -3.41 -7.10 -1.58
C VAL A 61 -3.94 -6.67 -2.95
N ALA A 62 -5.23 -6.31 -3.04
CA ALA A 62 -5.83 -5.83 -4.29
C ALA A 62 -5.14 -4.56 -4.81
N GLY A 63 -4.89 -3.58 -3.94
CA GLY A 63 -4.19 -2.35 -4.30
C GLY A 63 -2.74 -2.58 -4.73
N PHE A 64 -2.04 -3.49 -4.06
CA PHE A 64 -0.67 -3.84 -4.40
C PHE A 64 -0.57 -4.49 -5.79
N HIS A 65 -1.40 -5.50 -6.05
CA HIS A 65 -1.44 -6.17 -7.35
C HIS A 65 -1.86 -5.22 -8.46
N PHE A 66 -2.82 -4.33 -8.20
CA PHE A 66 -3.23 -3.32 -9.15
C PHE A 66 -2.05 -2.48 -9.64
N VAL A 67 -1.16 -2.05 -8.75
CA VAL A 67 0.04 -1.29 -9.12
C VAL A 67 1.13 -2.17 -9.71
N ALA A 68 1.33 -3.37 -9.19
CA ALA A 68 2.37 -4.30 -9.65
C ALA A 68 2.14 -4.76 -11.10
N PHE A 69 0.89 -4.92 -11.54
CA PHE A 69 0.53 -5.38 -12.88
C PHE A 69 0.24 -4.27 -13.89
N ARG A 70 0.01 -3.02 -13.45
CA ARG A 70 -0.27 -1.91 -14.37
C ARG A 70 1.02 -1.32 -14.93
N ARG A 71 0.98 -0.90 -16.21
CA ARG A 71 2.06 -0.14 -16.88
C ARG A 71 2.52 1.04 -15.99
N PRO A 72 3.76 1.56 -16.15
CA PRO A 72 4.31 2.62 -15.31
C PRO A 72 3.37 3.82 -15.21
N GLY A 73 2.50 3.83 -14.20
CA GLY A 73 1.86 5.06 -13.76
C GLY A 73 2.99 5.99 -13.33
N THR A 74 2.87 7.28 -13.65
CA THR A 74 3.77 8.25 -13.03
C THR A 74 3.54 8.17 -11.53
N ASP A 75 4.63 8.18 -10.75
CA ASP A 75 4.55 8.04 -9.30
C ASP A 75 3.58 9.03 -8.65
N GLY A 76 3.43 10.22 -9.24
CA GLY A 76 2.44 11.23 -8.82
C GLY A 76 0.99 10.76 -8.95
N GLN A 77 0.62 10.06 -10.04
CA GLN A 77 -0.73 9.51 -10.20
C GLN A 77 -1.02 8.40 -9.20
N LEU A 78 -0.05 7.53 -8.92
CA LEU A 78 -0.20 6.47 -7.92
C LEU A 78 -0.39 7.04 -6.52
N TYR A 79 0.35 8.10 -6.19
CA TYR A 79 0.20 8.79 -4.92
C TYR A 79 -1.18 9.45 -4.79
N LEU A 80 -1.65 10.15 -5.83
CA LEU A 80 -2.98 10.76 -5.84
C LEU A 80 -4.08 9.71 -5.64
N ILE A 81 -4.03 8.58 -6.36
CA ILE A 81 -4.99 7.48 -6.21
C ILE A 81 -4.95 6.89 -4.80
N ALA A 82 -3.75 6.67 -4.25
CA ALA A 82 -3.63 6.15 -2.89
C ALA A 82 -4.23 7.10 -1.86
N THR A 83 -3.88 8.39 -1.95
CA THR A 83 -4.38 9.42 -1.02
C THR A 83 -5.88 9.62 -1.13
N SER A 84 -6.46 9.59 -2.34
CA SER A 84 -7.90 9.75 -2.51
C SER A 84 -8.68 8.55 -1.95
N LEU A 85 -8.18 7.32 -2.12
CA LEU A 85 -8.79 6.13 -1.55
C LEU A 85 -8.68 6.08 -0.03
N LEU A 86 -7.53 6.48 0.53
CA LEU A 86 -7.36 6.61 1.98
C LEU A 86 -8.29 7.69 2.55
N ALA A 87 -8.37 8.86 1.91
CA ALA A 87 -9.25 9.94 2.34
C ALA A 87 -10.72 9.52 2.26
N PHE A 88 -11.14 8.90 1.16
CA PHE A 88 -12.51 8.42 1.02
C PHE A 88 -12.85 7.32 2.02
N GLY A 89 -11.98 6.32 2.17
CA GLY A 89 -12.18 5.22 3.12
C GLY A 89 -12.25 5.70 4.58
N THR A 90 -11.42 6.68 4.96
CA THR A 90 -11.47 7.28 6.31
C THR A 90 -12.73 8.11 6.54
N HIS A 91 -13.14 8.94 5.58
CA HIS A 91 -14.38 9.71 5.67
C HIS A 91 -15.60 8.80 5.73
N TYR A 92 -15.62 7.77 4.87
CA TYR A 92 -16.69 6.80 4.84
C TYR A 92 -16.77 6.01 6.16
N TRP A 93 -15.62 5.59 6.70
CA TRP A 93 -15.56 5.00 8.04
C TRP A 93 -16.13 5.95 9.09
N LEU A 94 -15.80 7.24 9.05
CA LEU A 94 -16.20 8.24 10.05
C LEU A 94 -17.72 8.37 10.14
N VAL A 95 -18.40 8.45 9.00
CA VAL A 95 -19.87 8.64 8.93
C VAL A 95 -20.68 7.35 9.11
N SER A 96 -20.04 6.19 9.00
CA SER A 96 -20.71 4.89 9.09
C SER A 96 -20.69 4.29 10.50
N TYR A 97 -21.78 3.60 10.85
CA TYR A 97 -21.93 2.86 12.11
C TYR A 97 -22.31 1.39 11.89
N SER A 98 -22.71 1.02 10.67
CA SER A 98 -23.04 -0.36 10.33
C SER A 98 -21.76 -1.17 10.16
N LEU A 99 -21.75 -2.41 10.65
CA LEU A 99 -20.64 -3.34 10.46
C LEU A 99 -20.23 -3.52 8.97
N PRO A 100 -21.15 -3.73 8.00
CA PRO A 100 -20.75 -3.91 6.60
C PRO A 100 -20.09 -2.66 6.01
N ASP A 101 -20.58 -1.46 6.32
CA ASP A 101 -20.00 -0.22 5.82
C ASP A 101 -18.61 0.02 6.42
N LEU A 102 -18.41 -0.30 7.69
CA LEU A 102 -17.10 -0.22 8.34
C LEU A 102 -16.09 -1.19 7.72
N LEU A 103 -16.51 -2.41 7.38
CA LEU A 103 -15.66 -3.38 6.66
C LEU A 103 -15.32 -2.88 5.25
N LEU A 104 -16.29 -2.28 4.56
CA LEU A 104 -16.07 -1.69 3.24
C LEU A 104 -15.10 -0.50 3.30
N ALA A 105 -15.26 0.38 4.29
CA ALA A 105 -14.37 1.52 4.52
C ALA A 105 -12.91 1.08 4.75
N ARG A 106 -12.73 0.00 5.52
CA ARG A 106 -11.43 -0.63 5.77
C ARG A 106 -10.86 -1.31 4.52
N LEU A 107 -11.68 -1.95 3.69
CA LEU A 107 -11.27 -2.49 2.39
C LEU A 107 -10.75 -1.39 1.45
N ILE A 108 -11.48 -0.27 1.36
CA ILE A 108 -11.09 0.86 0.52
C ILE A 108 -9.80 1.51 1.01
N SER A 109 -9.69 1.75 2.32
CA SER A 109 -8.47 2.27 2.94
C SER A 109 -7.29 1.30 2.76
N GLY A 110 -7.56 0.00 2.90
CA GLY A 110 -6.63 -1.09 2.62
C GLY A 110 -6.10 -1.00 1.20
N PHE A 111 -6.96 -0.84 0.21
CA PHE A 111 -6.54 -0.66 -1.19
C PHE A 111 -5.59 0.54 -1.35
N GLY A 112 -5.95 1.70 -0.80
CA GLY A 112 -5.09 2.88 -0.82
C GLY A 112 -3.70 2.60 -0.23
N SER A 113 -3.64 1.94 0.93
CA SER A 113 -2.38 1.52 1.55
C SER A 113 -1.58 0.56 0.66
N GLY A 114 -2.24 -0.41 0.02
CA GLY A 114 -1.62 -1.37 -0.91
C GLY A 114 -0.94 -0.70 -2.10
N VAL A 115 -1.56 0.37 -2.63
CA VAL A 115 -0.98 1.19 -3.71
C VAL A 115 0.31 1.88 -3.23
N VAL A 116 0.32 2.46 -2.02
CA VAL A 116 1.54 3.06 -1.43
C VAL A 116 2.63 2.01 -1.23
N VAL A 117 2.27 0.85 -0.67
CA VAL A 117 3.19 -0.26 -0.43
C VAL A 117 3.82 -0.74 -1.75
N ALA A 118 3.03 -0.90 -2.81
CA ALA A 118 3.57 -1.26 -4.12
C ALA A 118 4.50 -0.19 -4.71
N GLY A 119 4.17 1.09 -4.55
CA GLY A 119 5.03 2.19 -4.97
C GLY A 119 6.38 2.17 -4.23
N THR A 120 6.36 2.00 -2.91
CA THR A 120 7.59 1.89 -2.10
C THR A 120 8.40 0.64 -2.45
N PHE A 121 7.74 -0.49 -2.68
CA PHE A 121 8.39 -1.72 -3.13
C PHE A 121 9.08 -1.52 -4.48
N ARG A 122 8.40 -0.89 -5.45
CA ARG A 122 8.95 -0.62 -6.77
C ARG A 122 10.18 0.27 -6.70
N ARG A 123 10.12 1.39 -5.97
CA ARG A 123 11.27 2.28 -5.77
C ARG A 123 12.45 1.61 -5.07
N ARG A 124 12.18 0.74 -4.09
CA ARG A 124 13.24 0.16 -3.24
C ARG A 124 13.89 -1.09 -3.85
N PHE A 125 13.12 -1.92 -4.55
CA PHE A 125 13.55 -3.25 -5.01
C PHE A 125 13.61 -3.42 -6.54
N LEU A 126 12.90 -2.57 -7.30
CA LEU A 126 12.81 -2.67 -8.76
C LEU A 126 13.53 -1.52 -9.49
N GLU A 127 13.56 -0.31 -8.93
CA GLU A 127 14.33 0.78 -9.52
C GLU A 127 15.83 0.59 -9.29
N ASN A 128 16.57 0.53 -10.39
CA ASN A 128 18.02 0.53 -10.36
C ASN A 128 18.52 1.97 -10.17
N PRO A 129 19.52 2.19 -9.30
CA PRO A 129 20.07 3.52 -9.09
C PRO A 129 20.68 4.04 -10.39
N VAL A 130 20.29 5.26 -10.77
CA VAL A 130 20.96 6.02 -11.82
C VAL A 130 22.14 6.72 -11.15
N ILE A 131 23.32 6.15 -11.25
CA ILE A 131 24.54 6.79 -10.73
C ILE A 131 25.09 7.69 -11.85
N PRO A 132 25.16 9.02 -11.67
CA PRO A 132 25.84 9.87 -12.63
C PRO A 132 27.34 9.52 -12.61
N CYS A 133 27.86 9.06 -13.75
CA CYS A 133 29.30 8.89 -13.92
C CYS A 133 29.88 10.24 -14.31
N VAL A 134 30.63 10.86 -13.40
CA VAL A 134 31.42 12.06 -13.68
C VAL A 134 32.80 11.58 -14.12
N ARG A 135 33.16 11.87 -15.37
CA ARG A 135 34.47 11.57 -15.95
C ARG A 135 35.35 12.81 -15.92
#